data_AF-A0A2E1Q7X7-F1
#
_entry.id   AF-A0A2E1Q7X7-F1
#
_cell.length_a   1.000
_cell.length_b   1.000
_cell.length_c   1.000
_cell.angle_alpha   90.00
_cell.angle_beta   90.00
_cell.angle_gamma   90.00
#
_symmetry.space_group_name_H-M   'P 1'
#
loop_
_entity.id
_entity.type
_entity.pdbx_description
1 polymer ?
#
loop_
_entity_poly.entity_id
_entity_poly.type
_entity_poly.pdbx_seq_one_letter_code
_entity_poly.pdbx_strand_id
1 'polypeptide(L)' 'MKKIILNLILSFGLATDYYVSTTGHLQNNGSFNQPFLEIQQCADIMQPGDTCYIRPGQYHFKLIPFS' A
#
# COMPACT_ATOMS: atom_id res chain seq x y z
N MET A 1 15.70 0.92 -44.89
CA MET A 1 14.99 -0.10 -44.08
C MET A 1 15.16 0.26 -42.60
N LYS A 2 14.18 0.92 -41.99
CA LYS A 2 14.25 1.34 -40.58
C LYS A 2 13.80 0.16 -39.70
N LYS A 3 14.75 -0.44 -38.96
CA LYS A 3 14.45 -1.48 -37.98
C LYS A 3 13.86 -0.79 -36.74
N ILE A 4 12.57 -0.99 -36.51
CA ILE A 4 11.90 -0.57 -35.28
C ILE A 4 12.17 -1.65 -34.24
N ILE A 5 12.97 -1.34 -33.23
CA ILE A 5 13.24 -2.22 -32.10
C ILE A 5 12.22 -1.86 -31.01
N LEU A 6 11.27 -2.76 -30.78
CA LEU A 6 10.26 -2.62 -29.72
C LEU A 6 10.84 -3.18 -28.41
N ASN A 7 11.22 -2.31 -27.47
CA ASN A 7 11.64 -2.72 -26.13
C ASN A 7 10.40 -2.99 -25.27
N LEU A 8 10.18 -4.25 -24.90
CA LEU A 8 9.14 -4.65 -23.96
C LEU A 8 9.75 -4.70 -22.55
N ILE A 9 9.39 -3.77 -21.67
CA ILE A 9 9.80 -3.79 -20.26
C ILE A 9 8.81 -4.68 -19.50
N LEU A 10 9.29 -5.79 -18.95
CA LEU A 10 8.48 -6.74 -18.18
C LEU A 10 8.48 -6.30 -16.71
N SER A 11 7.45 -5.57 -16.28
CA SER A 11 7.25 -5.19 -14.88
C SER A 11 6.55 -6.32 -14.12
N PHE A 12 7.30 -7.14 -13.38
CA PHE A 12 6.70 -8.05 -12.40
C PHE A 12 6.33 -7.23 -11.14
N GLY A 13 5.06 -6.90 -10.98
CA GLY A 13 4.55 -6.34 -9.72
C GLY A 13 4.42 -7.45 -8.68
N LEU A 14 5.25 -7.45 -7.64
CA LEU A 14 5.02 -8.27 -6.45
C LEU A 14 3.99 -7.54 -5.60
N ALA A 15 2.82 -8.16 -5.39
CA ALA A 15 1.84 -7.69 -4.43
C ALA A 15 2.47 -7.65 -3.03
N THR A 16 2.31 -6.53 -2.35
CA THR A 16 2.79 -6.32 -0.98
C THR A 16 1.63 -6.34 0.00
N ASP A 17 1.85 -7.00 1.14
CA ASP A 17 0.90 -7.00 2.26
C ASP A 17 1.28 -5.91 3.28
N TYR A 18 0.31 -5.05 3.59
CA TYR A 18 0.42 -4.01 4.61
C TYR A 18 -0.55 -4.26 5.76
N TYR A 19 -0.23 -3.73 6.94
CA TYR A 19 -1.00 -3.89 8.16
C TYR A 19 -1.23 -2.55 8.85
N VAL A 20 -2.46 -2.33 9.31
CA VAL A 20 -2.85 -1.18 10.13
C VAL A 20 -3.27 -1.70 11.51
N SER A 21 -2.81 -1.04 12.58
CA SER A 21 -3.10 -1.39 13.99
C SER A 21 -3.40 -0.14 14.81
N THR A 22 -4.34 -0.21 15.74
CA THR A 22 -4.58 0.87 16.72
C THR A 22 -3.38 1.12 17.64
N THR A 23 -2.44 0.16 17.72
CA THR A 23 -1.16 0.27 18.43
C THR A 23 0.03 0.49 17.49
N GLY A 24 -0.23 0.85 16.22
CA GLY A 24 0.79 1.14 15.22
C GLY A 24 1.47 2.48 15.43
N HIS A 25 2.24 2.93 14.44
CA HIS A 25 2.92 4.23 14.49
C HIS A 25 2.92 4.93 13.14
N LEU A 26 2.93 6.27 13.13
CA LEU A 26 2.95 7.07 11.91
C LEU A 26 4.27 6.94 11.11
N GLN A 27 5.35 6.47 11.75
CA GLN A 27 6.63 6.23 11.08
C GLN A 27 6.92 4.74 10.82
N ASN A 28 5.98 3.85 11.16
CA ASN A 28 6.10 2.45 10.79
C ASN A 28 5.94 2.29 9.28
N ASN A 29 6.47 1.19 8.73
CA ASN A 29 6.45 0.91 7.29
C ASN A 29 5.26 0.04 6.82
N GLY A 30 4.34 -0.31 7.73
CA GLY A 30 3.18 -1.13 7.42
C GLY A 30 3.45 -2.63 7.38
N SER A 31 4.64 -3.10 7.73
CA SER A 31 4.91 -4.54 7.85
C SER A 31 4.14 -5.18 9.01
N PHE A 32 4.10 -6.51 9.06
CA PHE A 32 3.41 -7.23 10.12
C PHE A 32 3.93 -6.86 11.53
N ASN A 33 5.24 -6.66 11.69
CA ASN A 33 5.83 -6.31 12.99
C ASN A 33 5.81 -4.80 13.28
N GLN A 34 5.69 -3.98 12.24
CA GLN A 34 5.63 -2.52 12.33
C GLN A 34 4.42 -2.02 11.52
N PRO A 35 3.20 -2.19 12.04
CA PRO A 35 1.99 -1.79 11.33
C PRO A 35 1.82 -0.27 11.35
N PHE A 36 1.17 0.27 10.33
CA PHE A 36 0.72 1.67 10.31
C PHE A 36 -0.28 1.95 11.43
N LEU A 37 -0.36 3.21 11.84
CA LEU A 37 -1.38 3.69 12.79
C LEU A 37 -2.68 4.02 12.07
N GLU A 38 -2.60 4.66 10.90
CA GLU A 38 -3.75 5.17 10.17
C GLU A 38 -4.02 4.40 8.89
N ILE A 39 -5.30 4.27 8.53
CA ILE A 39 -5.73 3.64 7.28
C ILE A 39 -5.21 4.42 6.06
N GLN A 40 -5.08 5.75 6.17
CA GLN A 40 -4.60 6.61 5.08
C GLN A 40 -3.16 6.29 4.67
N GLN A 41 -2.28 5.93 5.61
CA GLN A 41 -0.90 5.54 5.29
C GLN A 41 -0.85 4.37 4.32
N CYS A 42 -1.79 3.43 4.45
CA CYS A 42 -1.94 2.31 3.54
C CYS A 42 -2.46 2.78 2.17
N ALA A 43 -3.54 3.56 2.19
CA ALA A 43 -4.19 4.09 0.99
C ALA A 43 -3.26 4.95 0.11
N ASP A 44 -2.30 5.66 0.72
CA ASP A 44 -1.38 6.56 0.00
C ASP A 44 -0.27 5.81 -0.77
N ILE A 45 0.09 4.59 -0.36
CA ILE A 45 1.25 3.88 -0.92
C ILE A 45 0.89 2.67 -1.77
N MET A 46 -0.27 2.06 -1.53
CA MET A 46 -0.68 0.82 -2.18
C MET A 46 -0.74 0.98 -3.70
N GLN A 47 -0.21 -0.02 -4.39
CA GLN A 47 -0.30 -0.18 -5.84
C GLN A 47 -1.29 -1.30 -6.20
N PRO A 48 -1.75 -1.36 -7.47
CA PRO A 48 -2.60 -2.44 -7.93
C PRO A 48 -2.00 -3.82 -7.63
N GLY A 49 -2.74 -4.63 -6.87
CA GLY A 49 -2.32 -5.96 -6.43
C GLY A 49 -1.97 -6.04 -4.93
N ASP A 50 -1.65 -4.92 -4.28
CA ASP A 50 -1.35 -4.90 -2.85
C ASP A 50 -2.60 -5.19 -2.00
N THR A 51 -2.37 -5.69 -0.78
CA THR A 51 -3.45 -5.94 0.19
C THR A 51 -3.16 -5.21 1.51
N CYS A 52 -4.17 -4.53 2.06
CA CYS A 52 -4.10 -3.91 3.38
C CYS A 52 -4.97 -4.64 4.39
N TYR A 53 -4.36 -5.21 5.42
CA TYR A 53 -5.06 -5.87 6.52
C TYR A 53 -5.27 -4.88 7.67
N ILE A 54 -6.54 -4.62 8.00
CA ILE A 54 -6.91 -3.83 9.17
C ILE A 54 -7.05 -4.76 10.37
N ARG A 55 -6.24 -4.56 11.41
CA ARG A 55 -6.29 -5.38 12.62
C ARG A 55 -7.53 -5.05 13.48
N PRO A 56 -7.95 -5.96 14.38
CA PRO A 56 -9.07 -5.68 15.27
C PRO A 56 -8.87 -4.39 16.07
N GLY A 57 -9.87 -3.52 16.05
CA GLY A 57 -9.81 -2.26 16.77
C GLY A 57 -10.90 -1.29 16.30
N GLN A 58 -11.03 -0.18 17.02
CA GLN A 58 -11.87 0.94 16.63
C GLN A 58 -11.01 2.02 16.00
N TYR A 59 -11.32 2.37 14.75
CA TYR A 59 -10.59 3.38 13.99
C TYR A 59 -11.50 4.57 13.75
N HIS A 60 -11.07 5.74 14.20
CA HIS A 60 -11.68 7.00 13.81
C HIS A 60 -10.87 7.55 12.65
N PHE A 61 -11.45 7.53 11.46
CA PHE A 61 -10.79 8.06 10.28
C PHE A 61 -11.79 8.84 9.44
N LYS A 62 -11.28 9.87 8.76
CA LYS A 62 -12.04 10.62 7.78
C LYS A 62 -11.72 10.04 6.42
N LEU A 63 -12.70 9.41 5.77
CA LEU A 63 -12.59 9.08 4.35
C LEU A 63 -12.51 10.39 3.55
N ILE A 64 -11.35 10.65 2.95
CA ILE A 64 -11.19 11.70 1.95
C ILE A 64 -11.13 10.97 0.59
N PRO A 65 -12.17 11.09 -0.27
CA PRO A 65 -12.13 10.48 -1.59
C PRO A 65 -10.96 11.04 -2.40
N PHE A 66 -10.29 10.19 -3.15
CA PHE A 66 -9.27 10.61 -4.11
C PHE A 66 -9.92 11.56 -5.14
N SER A 67 -9.38 12.78 -5.27
CA SER A 67 -9.73 13.76 -6.31
C SER A 67 -9.07 13.42 -7.64
#